data_AF-A0A2V8EB58-F1
#
_entry.id   AF-A0A2V8EB58-F1
#
_cell.length_a   1.000
_cell.length_b   1.000
_cell.length_c   1.000
_cell.angle_alpha   90.00
_cell.angle_beta   90.00
_cell.angle_gamma   90.00
#
_symmetry.space_group_name_H-M   'P 1'
#
loop_
_entity.id
_entity.type
_entity.pdbx_description
1 polymer ?
#
loop_
_entity_poly.entity_id
_entity_poly.type
_entity_poly.pdbx_seq_one_letter_code
_entity_poly.pdbx_strand_id
1 'polypeptide(L)'
;RNIVRGVNPPGQIWVIANLRAEVNEDGSIEVAGRGLLLGGGNNVGLNGNQRVFATLICSATAPFAQFSTPTTGVALEANGDFRIEDTLTPTPPSPCASPVLLIRNPAGAWFAAGILKLN
;
A
#
# COMPACT_ATOMS: atom_id res chain seq x y z
N ARG A 1 -6.52 6.20 17.03
CA ARG A 1 -5.38 5.66 16.25
C ARG A 1 -5.87 5.37 14.85
N ASN A 2 -5.08 5.66 13.81
CA ASN A 2 -5.45 5.41 12.42
C ASN A 2 -5.02 3.99 12.01
N ILE A 3 -5.60 2.96 12.63
CA ILE A 3 -5.23 1.54 12.39
C ILE A 3 -6.18 0.96 11.35
N VAL A 4 -5.64 0.30 10.33
CA VAL A 4 -6.43 -0.37 9.29
C VAL A 4 -6.18 -1.87 9.35
N ARG A 5 -7.20 -2.67 9.69
CA ARG A 5 -7.11 -4.15 9.74
C ARG A 5 -5.88 -4.65 10.54
N GLY A 6 -5.58 -3.98 11.65
CA GLY A 6 -4.43 -4.29 12.51
C GLY A 6 -3.09 -3.67 12.06
N VAL A 7 -3.03 -3.00 10.91
CA VAL A 7 -1.83 -2.32 10.41
C VAL A 7 -1.75 -0.91 10.99
N ASN A 8 -0.63 -0.60 11.65
CA ASN A 8 -0.40 0.70 12.28
C ASN A 8 -0.03 1.78 11.24
N PRO A 9 -0.43 3.04 11.47
CA PRO A 9 -0.01 4.15 10.61
C PRO A 9 1.45 4.52 10.89
N PRO A 10 2.09 5.33 10.02
CA PRO A 10 3.29 6.07 10.36
C PRO A 10 3.00 6.99 11.53
N GLY A 11 3.98 7.18 12.42
CA GLY A 11 3.91 8.20 13.47
C GLY A 11 3.88 9.65 12.95
N GLN A 12 4.01 9.83 11.63
CA GLN A 12 4.01 11.11 10.93
C GLN A 12 2.86 11.15 9.92
N ILE A 13 2.36 12.34 9.58
CA ILE A 13 1.33 12.50 8.55
C ILE A 13 1.97 12.31 7.17
N TRP A 14 1.28 11.57 6.29
CA TRP A 14 1.63 11.40 4.88
C TRP A 14 0.42 11.77 4.02
N VAL A 15 0.68 12.31 2.83
CA VAL A 15 -0.32 12.63 1.81
C VAL A 15 0.05 11.92 0.52
N ILE A 16 -0.95 11.61 -0.29
CA ILE A 16 -0.77 11.06 -1.64
C ILE A 16 -1.67 11.84 -2.59
N ALA A 17 -1.14 12.25 -3.73
CA ALA A 17 -1.89 13.04 -4.71
C ALA A 17 -2.83 12.14 -5.53
N ASN A 18 -2.36 10.96 -5.92
CA ASN A 18 -3.16 9.98 -6.64
C ASN A 18 -2.66 8.56 -6.40
N LEU A 19 -3.58 7.60 -6.36
CA LEU A 19 -3.28 6.18 -6.28
C LEU A 19 -4.24 5.41 -7.16
N ARG A 20 -3.69 4.63 -8.09
CA ARG A 20 -4.42 3.64 -8.88
C ARG A 20 -3.85 2.27 -8.61
N ALA A 21 -4.72 1.28 -8.44
CA ALA A 21 -4.31 -0.10 -8.30
C ALA A 21 -5.30 -1.05 -8.97
N GLU A 22 -4.75 -2.06 -9.64
CA GLU A 22 -5.49 -3.14 -10.30
C GLU A 22 -4.92 -4.46 -9.81
N VAL A 23 -5.80 -5.38 -9.41
CA VAL A 23 -5.43 -6.73 -8.96
C VAL A 23 -6.21 -7.72 -9.80
N ASN A 24 -5.50 -8.65 -10.42
CA ASN A 24 -6.09 -9.72 -11.21
C ASN A 24 -6.29 -10.98 -10.36
N GLU A 25 -7.12 -11.90 -10.85
CA GLU A 25 -7.48 -13.14 -10.15
C GLU A 25 -6.28 -14.06 -9.86
N ASP A 26 -5.23 -13.98 -10.68
CA ASP A 26 -3.99 -14.74 -10.49
C ASP A 26 -3.05 -14.14 -9.42
N GLY A 27 -3.46 -13.00 -8.83
CA GLY A 27 -2.69 -12.28 -7.83
C GLY A 27 -1.65 -11.32 -8.42
N SER A 28 -1.54 -11.20 -9.74
CA SER A 28 -0.77 -10.12 -10.37
C SER A 28 -1.39 -8.76 -10.01
N ILE A 29 -0.52 -7.79 -9.75
CA ILE A 29 -0.90 -6.46 -9.28
C ILE A 29 -0.10 -5.37 -9.97
N GLU A 30 -0.80 -4.34 -10.40
CA GLU A 30 -0.23 -3.09 -10.89
C GLU A 30 -0.66 -1.94 -9.99
N VAL A 31 0.29 -1.18 -9.46
CA VAL A 31 0.05 0.01 -8.64
C VAL A 31 0.84 1.18 -9.19
N ALA A 32 0.16 2.31 -9.38
CA ALA A 32 0.78 3.59 -9.70
C ALA A 32 0.38 4.62 -8.63
N GLY A 33 1.37 5.10 -7.88
CA GLY A 33 1.20 6.15 -6.88
C GLY A 33 1.89 7.43 -7.31
N ARG A 34 1.24 8.57 -7.04
CA ARG A 34 1.77 9.90 -7.32
C ARG A 34 1.84 10.74 -6.05
N GLY A 35 2.96 11.41 -5.81
CA GLY A 35 3.08 12.40 -4.76
C GLY A 35 2.92 11.86 -3.35
N LEU A 36 3.42 10.65 -3.05
CA LEU A 36 3.42 10.11 -1.70
C LEU A 36 4.53 10.78 -0.87
N LEU A 37 4.14 11.77 -0.07
CA LEU A 37 5.06 12.68 0.61
C LEU A 37 4.65 12.90 2.07
N LEU A 38 5.62 13.31 2.90
CA LEU A 38 5.36 13.76 4.26
C LEU A 38 4.39 14.96 4.24
N GLY A 39 3.28 14.83 4.98
CA GLY A 39 2.24 15.86 5.11
C GLY A 39 2.38 16.74 6.35
N GLY A 40 3.46 16.62 7.11
CA GLY A 40 3.73 17.48 8.28
C GLY A 40 5.14 17.37 8.82
N GLY A 41 5.47 18.23 9.78
CA GLY A 41 6.81 18.38 10.36
C GLY A 41 7.77 19.17 9.46
N ASN A 42 9.02 19.33 9.88
CA ASN A 42 10.02 20.13 9.16
C ASN A 42 10.41 19.57 7.78
N ASN A 43 10.15 18.28 7.55
CA ASN A 43 10.43 17.57 6.30
C ASN A 43 9.19 17.43 5.41
N VAL A 44 8.14 18.24 5.65
CA VAL A 44 6.92 18.24 4.82
C VAL A 44 7.26 18.42 3.33
N GLY A 45 6.60 17.67 2.47
CA GLY A 45 6.84 17.66 1.03
C GLY A 45 8.02 16.77 0.57
N LEU A 46 8.69 16.05 1.48
CA LEU A 46 9.75 15.10 1.13
C LEU A 46 9.26 13.65 1.16
N ASN A 47 9.89 12.79 0.36
CA ASN A 47 9.58 11.35 0.27
C ASN A 47 10.13 10.53 1.46
N GLY A 48 10.87 11.16 2.38
CA GLY A 48 11.48 10.54 3.55
C GLY A 48 12.41 9.36 3.24
N ASN A 49 12.97 9.29 2.02
CA ASN A 49 13.73 8.16 1.49
C ASN A 49 13.05 6.80 1.73
N GLN A 50 11.72 6.77 1.68
CA GLN A 50 10.96 5.55 1.95
C GLN A 50 11.01 4.60 0.75
N ARG A 51 10.78 3.33 1.07
CA ARG A 51 10.42 2.29 0.10
C ARG A 51 9.01 1.83 0.41
N VAL A 52 8.27 1.41 -0.61
CA VAL A 52 6.90 0.96 -0.46
C VAL A 52 6.62 -0.36 -1.16
N PHE A 53 5.73 -1.14 -0.57
CA PHE A 53 5.17 -2.37 -1.15
C PHE A 53 3.66 -2.38 -0.95
N ALA A 54 2.96 -3.25 -1.68
CA ALA A 54 1.51 -3.35 -1.61
C ALA A 54 1.09 -4.56 -0.76
N THR A 55 0.07 -4.38 0.09
CA THR A 55 -0.60 -5.46 0.81
C THR A 55 -2.09 -5.40 0.54
N LEU A 56 -2.65 -6.49 0.00
CA LEU A 56 -4.08 -6.72 -0.08
C LEU A 56 -4.57 -7.50 1.16
N ILE A 57 -5.73 -7.11 1.67
CA ILE A 57 -6.44 -7.78 2.75
C ILE A 57 -7.86 -8.08 2.27
N CYS A 58 -8.31 -9.33 2.41
CA CYS A 58 -9.61 -9.78 1.91
C CYS A 58 -10.65 -10.07 3.01
N SER A 59 -10.37 -9.73 4.27
CA SER A 59 -11.27 -10.01 5.40
C SER A 59 -11.70 -8.75 6.15
N ALA A 60 -12.97 -8.73 6.57
CA ALA A 60 -13.54 -7.69 7.42
C ALA A 60 -13.32 -7.91 8.92
N THR A 61 -12.90 -9.11 9.31
CA THR A 61 -12.72 -9.51 10.71
C THR A 61 -11.39 -10.25 10.89
N ALA A 62 -10.86 -10.24 12.11
CA ALA A 62 -9.67 -11.04 12.42
C ALA A 62 -9.96 -12.54 12.24
N PRO A 63 -8.98 -13.36 11.80
CA PRO A 63 -7.61 -12.98 11.42
C PRO A 63 -7.56 -12.29 10.04
N PHE A 64 -6.85 -11.16 9.95
CA PHE A 64 -6.70 -10.40 8.70
C PHE A 64 -5.61 -11.04 7.84
N ALA A 65 -5.98 -11.99 6.98
CA ALA A 65 -5.05 -12.55 5.99
C ALA A 65 -4.50 -11.45 5.09
N GLN A 66 -3.16 -11.42 4.94
CA GLN A 66 -2.43 -10.43 4.16
C GLN A 66 -1.75 -11.12 2.98
N PHE A 67 -1.90 -10.53 1.80
CA PHE A 67 -1.28 -10.94 0.55
C PHE A 67 -0.42 -9.78 0.09
N SER A 68 0.88 -9.95 -0.06
CA SER A 68 1.77 -8.80 -0.32
C SER A 68 2.72 -9.05 -1.47
N THR A 69 3.10 -7.98 -2.14
CA THR A 69 4.30 -7.97 -3.00
C THR A 69 5.55 -8.09 -2.10
N PRO A 70 6.76 -8.34 -2.66
CA PRO A 70 7.99 -8.42 -1.89
C PRO A 70 8.19 -7.21 -0.97
N THR A 71 8.49 -7.48 0.30
CA THR A 71 8.57 -6.44 1.36
C THR A 71 9.81 -5.55 1.24
N THR A 72 10.76 -5.90 0.38
CA THR A 72 11.87 -5.02 -0.03
C THR A 72 11.36 -3.71 -0.64
N GLY A 73 10.23 -3.79 -1.36
CA GLY A 73 9.53 -2.66 -1.95
C GLY A 73 10.33 -1.88 -3.00
N VAL A 74 9.63 -0.93 -3.62
CA VAL A 74 10.20 0.03 -4.57
C VAL A 74 10.54 1.33 -3.86
N ALA A 75 11.63 1.98 -4.25
CA ALA A 75 11.97 3.28 -3.70
C ALA A 75 11.00 4.35 -4.22
N LEU A 76 10.61 5.28 -3.35
CA LEU A 76 9.91 6.47 -3.80
C LEU A 76 10.87 7.36 -4.59
N GLU A 77 10.40 7.90 -5.71
CA GLU A 77 11.07 9.01 -6.39
C GLU A 77 11.12 10.25 -5.49
N ALA A 78 11.95 11.24 -5.84
CA ALA A 78 12.09 12.46 -5.04
C ALA A 78 10.77 13.23 -4.88
N ASN A 79 9.90 13.16 -5.90
CA ASN A 79 8.55 13.72 -5.89
C ASN A 79 7.50 12.82 -5.22
N GLY A 80 7.89 11.66 -4.67
CA GLY A 80 6.98 10.72 -4.01
C GLY A 80 6.26 9.77 -4.95
N ASP A 81 6.60 9.75 -6.24
CA ASP A 81 6.02 8.82 -7.19
C ASP A 81 6.60 7.41 -7.02
N PHE A 82 5.81 6.40 -7.37
CA PHE A 82 6.25 5.01 -7.39
C PHE A 82 5.37 4.16 -8.29
N ARG A 83 5.93 3.04 -8.75
CA ARG A 83 5.23 2.00 -9.51
C ARG A 83 5.57 0.62 -8.96
N ILE A 84 4.56 -0.24 -8.80
CA ILE A 84 4.71 -1.64 -8.40
C ILE A 84 4.03 -2.47 -9.47
N GLU A 85 4.77 -3.37 -10.10
CA GLU A 85 4.27 -4.38 -11.02
C GLU A 85 4.84 -5.72 -10.55
N ASP A 86 4.02 -6.50 -9.87
CA ASP A 86 4.49 -7.68 -9.13
C ASP A 86 3.35 -8.69 -8.92
N THR A 87 3.59 -9.72 -8.11
CA THR A 87 2.60 -10.72 -7.72
C THR A 87 2.43 -10.75 -6.19
N LEU A 88 1.17 -10.79 -5.75
CA LEU A 88 0.83 -10.95 -4.34
C LEU A 88 1.13 -12.38 -3.88
N THR A 89 1.88 -12.51 -2.79
CA THR A 89 2.18 -13.80 -2.15
C THR A 89 1.66 -13.81 -0.71
N PRO A 90 0.89 -14.85 -0.30
CA PRO A 90 0.32 -15.89 -1.17
C PRO A 90 -0.67 -15.28 -2.19
N THR A 91 -1.11 -16.06 -3.19
CA THR A 91 -2.15 -15.61 -4.13
C THR A 91 -3.46 -15.34 -3.36
N PRO A 92 -4.09 -14.16 -3.55
CA PRO A 92 -5.35 -13.85 -2.89
C PRO A 92 -6.50 -14.75 -3.35
N PRO A 93 -7.54 -14.96 -2.52
CA PRO A 93 -8.76 -15.62 -2.98
C PRO A 93 -9.50 -14.76 -4.01
N SER A 94 -10.05 -15.39 -5.05
CA SER A 94 -11.06 -14.80 -5.94
C SER A 94 -12.43 -15.47 -5.68
N PRO A 95 -13.48 -14.73 -5.29
CA PRO A 95 -13.51 -13.29 -5.05
C PRO A 95 -12.88 -12.89 -3.71
N CYS A 96 -12.25 -11.70 -3.67
CA CYS A 96 -11.77 -11.07 -2.44
C CYS A 96 -12.95 -10.39 -1.72
N ALA A 97 -13.44 -10.98 -0.62
CA ALA A 97 -14.73 -10.60 -0.03
C ALA A 97 -14.81 -9.19 0.60
N SER A 98 -13.71 -8.67 1.15
CA SER A 98 -13.64 -7.32 1.75
C SER A 98 -12.30 -6.66 1.43
N PRO A 99 -12.08 -6.23 0.17
CA PRO A 99 -10.79 -5.76 -0.29
C PRO A 99 -10.35 -4.46 0.39
N VAL A 100 -9.16 -4.48 0.97
CA VAL A 100 -8.43 -3.28 1.38
C VAL A 100 -7.00 -3.41 0.87
N LEU A 101 -6.60 -2.51 -0.02
CA LEU A 101 -5.22 -2.42 -0.48
C LEU A 101 -4.50 -1.32 0.29
N LEU A 102 -3.37 -1.66 0.90
CA LEU A 102 -2.50 -0.73 1.61
C LEU A 102 -1.17 -0.61 0.90
N ILE A 103 -0.66 0.62 0.83
CA ILE A 103 0.73 0.92 0.47
C ILE A 103 1.49 1.09 1.77
N ARG A 104 2.50 0.25 1.97
CA ARG A 104 3.19 0.10 3.25
C ARG A 104 4.69 0.23 3.07
N ASN A 105 5.39 0.63 4.12
CA ASN A 105 6.84 0.58 4.14
C ASN A 105 7.35 -0.76 4.72
N PRO A 106 8.62 -1.14 4.47
CA PRO A 106 9.22 -2.37 5.00
C PRO A 106 9.15 -2.53 6.54
N ALA A 107 9.00 -1.44 7.28
CA ALA A 107 8.78 -1.47 8.74
C ALA A 107 7.34 -1.83 9.14
N GLY A 108 6.44 -2.00 8.16
CA GLY A 108 5.08 -2.48 8.32
C GLY A 108 4.02 -1.39 8.49
N ALA A 109 4.38 -0.11 8.47
CA ALA A 109 3.44 1.01 8.59
C ALA A 109 2.71 1.26 7.26
N TRP A 110 1.43 1.63 7.30
CA TRP A 110 0.66 1.96 6.09
C TRP A 110 0.61 3.46 5.83
N PHE A 111 0.89 3.90 4.59
CA PHE A 111 0.90 5.33 4.22
C PHE A 111 -0.32 5.76 3.43
N ALA A 112 -0.78 4.91 2.52
CA ALA A 112 -1.94 5.17 1.66
C ALA A 112 -2.78 3.91 1.52
N ALA A 113 -4.05 4.09 1.14
CA ALA A 113 -4.97 3.00 0.85
C ALA A 113 -5.59 3.23 -0.54
N GLY A 114 -5.70 2.15 -1.33
CA GLY A 114 -6.21 2.20 -2.69
C GLY A 114 -7.70 1.83 -2.79
N ILE A 115 -8.38 2.42 -3.78
CA ILE A 115 -9.69 1.95 -4.24
C ILE A 115 -9.43 0.82 -5.23
N LEU A 116 -9.85 -0.39 -4.87
CA LEU A 116 -9.54 -1.59 -5.64
C LEU A 116 -10.53 -1.75 -6.79
N LYS A 117 -10.01 -1.83 -8.02
CA LYS A 117 -10.74 -2.48 -9.11
C LYS A 117 -10.32 -3.95 -9.13
N LEU A 118 -11.24 -4.82 -8.76
CA LEU A 118 -11.10 -6.27 -8.93
C LEU A 118 -11.69 -6.61 -10.29
N ASN A 119 -10.90 -7.28 -11.12
CA ASN A 119 -11.37 -7.85 -12.38
C ASN A 119 -11.87 -9.28 -12.15
#